data_AF-A0A7C2J4G1-F1
#
_entry.id   AF-A0A7C2J4G1-F1
#
_cell.length_a   1.000
_cell.length_b   1.000
_cell.length_c   1.000
_cell.angle_alpha   90.00
_cell.angle_beta   90.00
_cell.angle_gamma   90.00
#
_symmetry.space_group_name_H-M   'P 1'
#
loop_
_entity.id
_entity.type
_entity.pdbx_description
1 polymer ?
#
loop_
_entity_poly.entity_id
_entity_poly.type
_entity_poly.pdbx_seq_one_letter_code
_entity_poly.pdbx_strand_id
1 'polypeptide(L)'
;MDALPLVGAALLGTVLASLLACIPGLHIYSVAGILIVLNLKLQGRVDGEVLALFLLGLVVGYAVVNAIPSIFLGAPDESTLFIVLPGQRYLLQERGFEAAVLTGVGGLGGLLVLVLLAPALPRVLPAIHTVVAPHLHWILAAIIAFMLMSEWPRGSDRGAT
;
A
#
# COMPACT_ATOMS: atom_id res chain seq x y z
N MET A 1 -17.75 6.98 24.81
CA MET A 1 -16.46 6.53 24.24
C MET A 1 -15.64 7.78 24.04
N ASP A 2 -14.49 7.88 24.70
CA ASP A 2 -13.64 9.04 24.57
C ASP A 2 -12.90 8.95 23.22
N ALA A 3 -13.19 9.86 22.30
CA ALA A 3 -12.59 9.86 20.97
C ALA A 3 -11.10 10.27 20.99
N LEU A 4 -10.65 10.91 22.07
CA LEU A 4 -9.28 11.39 22.24
C LEU A 4 -8.21 10.29 22.19
N PRO A 5 -8.30 9.18 22.97
CA PRO A 5 -7.32 8.09 22.88
C PRO A 5 -7.30 7.43 21.49
N LEU A 6 -8.46 7.34 20.84
CA LEU A 6 -8.61 6.75 19.51
C LEU A 6 -7.89 7.58 18.43
N VAL A 7 -8.12 8.89 18.42
CA VAL A 7 -7.41 9.82 17.51
C VAL A 7 -5.92 9.86 17.84
N GLY A 8 -5.57 9.89 19.13
CA GLY A 8 -4.18 9.84 19.57
C GLY A 8 -3.45 8.59 19.07
N ALA A 9 -4.10 7.42 19.13
CA ALA A 9 -3.55 6.18 18.62
C ALA A 9 -3.32 6.21 17.10
N ALA A 10 -4.28 6.71 16.33
CA ALA A 10 -4.12 6.87 14.89
C ALA A 10 -2.96 7.81 14.54
N LEU A 11 -2.85 8.96 15.22
CA LEU A 11 -1.75 9.90 15.02
C LEU A 11 -0.39 9.28 15.38
N LEU A 12 -0.30 8.58 16.51
CA LEU A 12 0.92 7.86 16.90
C LEU A 12 1.31 6.80 15.86
N GLY A 13 0.34 6.06 15.32
CA GLY A 13 0.54 5.12 14.23
C GLY A 13 1.13 5.81 12.98
N THR A 14 0.56 6.94 12.57
CA THR A 14 1.07 7.71 11.41
C THR A 14 2.50 8.20 11.62
N VAL A 15 2.83 8.70 12.81
CA VAL A 15 4.18 9.20 13.12
C VAL A 15 5.18 8.05 13.10
N LEU A 16 4.84 6.91 13.71
CA LEU A 16 5.70 5.73 13.68
C LEU A 16 5.90 5.23 12.24
N ALA A 17 4.84 5.20 11.44
CA ALA A 17 4.93 4.79 10.05
C ALA A 17 5.86 5.68 9.22
N SER A 18 5.86 7.00 9.46
CA SER A 18 6.77 7.93 8.77
C SER A 18 8.24 7.59 9.00
N LEU A 19 8.58 7.08 10.20
CA LEU A 19 9.94 6.64 10.52
C LEU A 19 10.25 5.28 9.88
N LEU A 20 9.31 4.34 9.98
CA LEU A 20 9.48 2.97 9.49
C LEU A 20 9.48 2.88 7.96
N ALA A 21 8.71 3.73 7.28
CA ALA A 21 8.67 3.80 5.83
C ALA A 21 10.06 4.09 5.24
N CYS A 22 10.86 4.94 5.89
CA CYS A 22 12.20 5.27 5.43
C CYS A 22 13.21 4.11 5.51
N ILE A 23 12.84 2.96 6.11
CA ILE A 23 13.69 1.77 6.18
C ILE A 23 13.42 0.89 4.95
N PRO A 24 14.34 0.83 3.96
CA PRO A 24 14.13 0.02 2.77
C PRO A 24 14.01 -1.47 3.14
N GLY A 25 13.05 -2.15 2.52
CA GLY A 25 12.79 -3.58 2.73
C GLY A 25 11.92 -3.93 3.94
N LEU A 26 11.51 -2.94 4.76
CA LEU A 26 10.56 -3.16 5.84
C LEU A 26 9.13 -2.87 5.37
N HIS A 27 8.32 -3.92 5.19
CA HIS A 27 6.92 -3.79 4.82
C HIS A 27 6.01 -3.54 6.03
N ILE A 28 5.00 -2.68 5.86
CA ILE A 28 4.11 -2.28 6.96
C ILE A 28 3.31 -3.44 7.57
N TYR A 29 2.92 -4.40 6.73
CA TYR A 29 2.20 -5.59 7.19
C TYR A 29 3.05 -6.53 8.05
N SER A 30 4.37 -6.55 7.85
CA SER A 30 5.30 -7.28 8.73
C SER A 30 5.31 -6.65 10.13
N VAL A 31 5.35 -5.33 10.20
CA VAL A 31 5.29 -4.57 11.46
C VAL A 31 3.94 -4.78 12.14
N ALA A 32 2.83 -4.69 11.40
CA ALA A 32 1.49 -4.93 11.92
C ALA A 32 1.37 -6.34 12.52
N GLY A 33 1.89 -7.37 11.85
CA GLY A 33 1.91 -8.74 12.36
C GLY A 33 2.67 -8.87 13.68
N ILE A 34 3.85 -8.25 13.80
CA ILE A 34 4.64 -8.23 15.04
C ILE A 34 3.85 -7.56 16.17
N LEU A 35 3.21 -6.42 15.91
CA LEU A 35 2.42 -5.68 16.89
C LEU A 35 1.21 -6.47 17.39
N ILE A 36 0.53 -7.19 16.50
CA ILE A 36 -0.59 -8.07 16.87
C ILE A 36 -0.10 -9.19 17.79
N VAL A 37 1.00 -9.88 17.43
CA VAL A 37 1.58 -10.94 18.27
C VAL A 37 2.04 -10.39 19.63
N LEU A 38 2.60 -9.19 19.66
CA LEU A 38 3.01 -8.53 20.90
C LEU A 38 1.81 -8.23 21.80
N ASN A 39 0.69 -7.74 21.24
CA ASN A 39 -0.52 -7.49 22.00
C ASN A 39 -1.09 -8.79 22.60
N LEU A 40 -1.06 -9.89 21.84
CA LEU A 40 -1.46 -11.21 22.34
C LEU A 40 -0.58 -11.67 23.51
N LYS A 41 0.73 -11.49 23.43
CA LYS A 41 1.66 -11.81 24.54
C LYS A 41 1.43 -10.93 25.78
N LEU A 42 0.99 -9.69 25.59
CA LEU A 42 0.63 -8.76 26.66
C LEU A 42 -0.79 -9.02 27.20
N GLN A 43 -1.43 -10.15 26.85
CA GLN A 43 -2.78 -10.54 27.28
C GLN A 43 -3.86 -9.52 26.89
N GLY A 44 -3.69 -8.80 25.78
CA GLY A 44 -4.67 -7.82 25.33
C GLY A 44 -4.79 -6.60 26.25
N ARG A 45 -3.72 -6.25 26.97
CA ARG A 45 -3.66 -5.02 27.79
C ARG A 45 -3.97 -3.75 26.99
N VAL A 46 -3.70 -3.77 25.68
CA VAL A 46 -4.15 -2.72 24.78
C VAL A 46 -5.51 -3.10 24.23
N ASP A 47 -6.48 -2.20 24.41
CA ASP A 47 -7.82 -2.34 23.86
C ASP A 47 -7.77 -2.55 22.34
N GLY A 48 -8.63 -3.44 21.84
CA GLY A 48 -8.67 -3.83 20.44
C GLY A 48 -8.99 -2.65 19.52
N GLU A 49 -9.84 -1.72 19.95
CA GLU A 49 -10.18 -0.51 19.17
C GLU A 49 -8.99 0.44 19.05
N VAL A 50 -8.25 0.64 20.14
CA VAL A 50 -7.05 1.49 20.18
C VAL A 50 -5.97 0.90 19.27
N LEU A 51 -5.76 -0.41 19.33
CA LEU A 51 -4.83 -1.10 18.44
C LEU A 51 -5.28 -1.00 16.98
N ALA A 52 -6.58 -1.16 16.70
CA ALA A 52 -7.10 -1.08 15.34
C ALA A 52 -6.87 0.31 14.72
N LEU A 53 -7.14 1.38 15.46
CA LEU A 53 -6.88 2.74 14.96
C LEU A 53 -5.39 3.07 14.89
N PHE A 54 -4.58 2.57 15.81
CA PHE A 54 -3.13 2.65 15.71
C PHE A 54 -2.63 2.00 14.41
N LEU A 55 -3.06 0.79 14.11
CA LEU A 55 -2.70 0.08 12.88
C LEU A 55 -3.26 0.77 11.63
N LEU A 56 -4.46 1.36 11.70
CA LEU A 56 -5.01 2.15 10.61
C LEU A 56 -4.11 3.35 10.30
N GLY A 57 -3.74 4.13 11.31
CA GLY A 57 -2.82 5.24 11.16
C GLY A 57 -1.45 4.79 10.64
N LEU A 58 -0.97 3.65 11.12
CA LEU A 58 0.29 3.04 10.68
C LEU A 58 0.27 2.71 9.17
N VAL A 59 -0.78 2.06 8.69
CA VAL A 59 -0.92 1.68 7.27
C VAL A 59 -1.08 2.92 6.39
N VAL A 60 -1.92 3.88 6.78
CA VAL A 60 -2.15 5.11 6.02
C VAL A 60 -0.89 5.97 5.95
N GLY A 61 -0.21 6.16 7.08
CA GLY A 61 1.04 6.91 7.13
C GLY A 61 2.13 6.29 6.25
N TYR A 62 2.25 4.96 6.29
CA TYR A 62 3.22 4.24 5.46
C TYR A 62 2.91 4.39 3.98
N ALA A 63 1.65 4.23 3.56
CA ALA A 63 1.25 4.34 2.16
C ALA A 63 1.63 5.70 1.53
N VAL A 64 1.61 6.78 2.32
CA VAL A 64 2.01 8.11 1.86
C VAL A 64 3.53 8.28 1.89
N VAL A 65 4.18 7.95 3.02
CA VAL A 65 5.61 8.23 3.21
C VAL A 65 6.50 7.27 2.43
N ASN A 66 6.03 6.05 2.13
CA ASN A 66 6.78 5.06 1.36
C ASN A 66 7.09 5.52 -0.08
N ALA A 67 6.40 6.55 -0.59
CA ALA A 67 6.78 7.21 -1.83
C ALA A 67 8.21 7.77 -1.81
N ILE A 68 8.69 8.25 -0.65
CA ILE A 68 10.02 8.85 -0.49
C ILE A 68 11.14 7.83 -0.76
N PRO A 69 11.27 6.73 0.00
CA PRO A 69 12.30 5.71 -0.28
C PRO A 69 12.10 5.07 -1.67
N SER A 70 10.86 4.95 -2.15
CA SER A 70 10.58 4.40 -3.48
C SER A 70 11.17 5.28 -4.60
N ILE A 71 11.05 6.60 -4.48
CA ILE A 71 11.56 7.55 -5.48
C ILE A 71 13.07 7.76 -5.33
N PHE A 72 13.56 7.98 -4.10
CA PHE A 72 14.95 8.39 -3.86
C PHE A 72 15.94 7.22 -3.74
N LEU A 73 15.51 6.09 -3.18
CA LEU A 73 16.36 4.91 -2.97
C LEU A 73 16.10 3.81 -4.00
N GLY A 74 15.08 3.98 -4.85
CA GLY A 74 14.69 2.96 -5.84
C GLY A 74 14.25 1.65 -5.18
N ALA A 75 13.73 1.71 -3.96
CA ALA A 75 13.28 0.56 -3.17
C ALA A 75 11.74 0.56 -3.03
N PRO A 76 11.00 0.32 -4.12
CA PRO A 76 9.54 0.33 -4.09
C PRO A 76 8.95 -0.90 -3.41
N ASP A 77 7.75 -0.72 -2.87
CA ASP A 77 6.84 -1.80 -2.53
C ASP A 77 5.85 -2.05 -3.68
N GLU A 78 5.05 -3.12 -3.57
CA GLU A 78 4.06 -3.51 -4.58
C GLU A 78 3.08 -2.37 -4.91
N SER A 79 2.72 -1.54 -3.92
CA SER A 79 1.76 -0.44 -4.11
C SER A 79 2.35 0.78 -4.82
N THR A 80 3.68 0.93 -4.82
CA THR A 80 4.37 2.08 -5.42
C THR A 80 5.06 1.77 -6.74
N LEU A 81 5.01 0.52 -7.23
CA LEU A 81 5.65 0.13 -8.50
C LEU A 81 5.34 1.07 -9.68
N PHE A 82 4.11 1.58 -9.77
CA PHE A 82 3.68 2.46 -10.86
C PHE A 82 4.29 3.87 -10.80
N ILE A 83 4.74 4.34 -9.63
CA ILE A 83 5.35 5.68 -9.47
C ILE A 83 6.87 5.66 -9.63
N VAL A 84 7.50 4.49 -9.65
CA VAL A 84 8.97 4.35 -9.66
C VAL A 84 9.57 4.85 -10.96
N LEU A 85 9.08 4.38 -12.10
CA LEU A 85 9.64 4.76 -13.40
C LEU A 85 9.57 6.29 -13.65
N PRO A 86 8.41 6.96 -13.46
CA PRO A 86 8.38 8.42 -13.58
C PRO A 86 9.21 9.10 -12.48
N GLY A 87 9.19 8.59 -11.25
CA GLY A 87 9.99 9.12 -10.14
C GLY A 87 11.50 9.08 -10.41
N GLN A 88 12.02 7.98 -10.94
CA GLN A 88 13.41 7.83 -11.34
C GLN A 88 13.79 8.79 -12.47
N ARG A 89 12.91 9.02 -13.45
CA ARG A 89 13.16 10.01 -14.50
C ARG A 89 13.29 11.43 -13.94
N TYR A 90 12.43 11.80 -12.99
CA TYR A 90 12.52 13.09 -12.30
C TYR A 90 13.79 13.18 -11.44
N LEU A 91 14.17 12.09 -10.77
CA LEU A 91 15.40 12.06 -9.98
C LEU A 91 16.65 12.28 -10.85
N LEU A 92 16.71 11.64 -12.02
CA LEU A 92 17.79 11.84 -13.01
C LEU A 92 17.84 13.27 -13.57
N GLN A 93 16.74 14.01 -13.48
CA GLN A 93 16.66 15.43 -13.83
C GLN A 93 16.94 16.36 -12.64
N GLU A 94 17.48 15.84 -11.53
CA GLU A 94 17.69 16.57 -10.28
C GLU A 94 16.39 17.11 -9.64
N ARG A 95 15.23 16.59 -10.06
CA ARG A 95 13.88 17.00 -9.63
C ARG A 95 13.20 15.97 -8.73
N GLY A 96 13.97 15.19 -7.99
CA GLY A 96 13.44 14.13 -7.10
C GLY A 96 12.46 14.65 -6.04
N PHE A 97 12.71 15.85 -5.49
CA PHE A 97 11.80 16.49 -4.55
C PHE A 97 10.43 16.80 -5.17
N GLU A 98 10.43 17.29 -6.41
CA GLU A 98 9.18 17.58 -7.13
C GLU A 98 8.38 16.30 -7.38
N ALA A 99 9.04 15.20 -7.74
CA ALA A 99 8.37 13.91 -7.89
C ALA A 99 7.71 13.44 -6.58
N ALA A 100 8.39 13.59 -5.44
CA ALA A 100 7.83 13.25 -4.14
C ALA A 100 6.63 14.14 -3.79
N VAL A 101 6.71 15.45 -4.02
CA VAL A 101 5.61 16.38 -3.78
C VAL A 101 4.41 16.07 -4.68
N LEU A 102 4.63 15.86 -5.99
CA LEU A 102 3.56 15.52 -6.93
C LEU A 102 2.88 14.20 -6.56
N THR A 103 3.64 13.22 -6.08
CA THR A 103 3.11 11.95 -5.59
C THR A 103 2.26 12.16 -4.33
N GLY A 104 2.73 12.97 -3.39
CA GLY A 104 1.96 13.34 -2.19
C GLY A 104 0.67 14.09 -2.51
N VAL A 105 0.72 15.05 -3.45
CA VAL A 105 -0.47 15.77 -3.94
C VAL A 105 -1.45 14.82 -4.62
N GLY A 106 -0.94 13.87 -5.43
CA GLY A 106 -1.74 12.80 -6.01
C GLY A 106 -2.43 11.95 -4.96
N GLY A 107 -1.73 11.60 -3.87
CA GLY A 107 -2.28 10.89 -2.72
C GLY A 107 -3.40 11.67 -2.02
N LEU A 108 -3.23 12.97 -1.80
CA LEU A 108 -4.27 13.84 -1.25
C LEU A 108 -5.48 13.97 -2.20
N GLY A 109 -5.24 14.06 -3.50
CA GLY A 109 -6.30 14.05 -4.52
C GLY A 109 -7.08 12.73 -4.52
N GLY A 110 -6.37 11.60 -4.41
CA GLY A 110 -6.97 10.28 -4.25
C GLY A 110 -7.81 10.17 -2.98
N LEU A 111 -7.33 10.71 -1.86
CA LEU A 111 -8.09 10.78 -0.61
C LEU A 111 -9.38 11.61 -0.79
N LEU A 112 -9.30 12.78 -1.44
CA LEU A 112 -10.47 13.62 -1.69
C LEU A 112 -11.52 12.86 -2.53
N VAL A 113 -11.09 12.22 -3.62
CA VAL A 113 -11.96 11.38 -4.46
C VAL A 113 -12.56 10.24 -3.65
N LEU A 114 -11.78 9.59 -2.78
CA LEU A 114 -12.25 8.53 -1.90
C LEU A 114 -13.31 9.04 -0.92
N VAL A 115 -13.12 10.21 -0.29
CA VAL A 115 -14.12 10.83 0.59
C VAL A 115 -15.40 11.15 -0.18
N LEU A 116 -15.29 11.66 -1.41
CA LEU A 116 -16.45 11.97 -2.25
C LEU A 116 -17.23 10.70 -2.65
N LEU A 117 -16.52 9.60 -2.89
CA LEU A 117 -17.12 8.30 -3.23
C LEU A 117 -17.54 7.47 -2.02
N ALA A 118 -17.08 7.81 -0.80
CA ALA A 118 -17.35 7.09 0.43
C ALA A 118 -18.85 6.81 0.70
N PRO A 119 -19.82 7.72 0.46
CA PRO A 119 -21.24 7.40 0.66
C PRO A 119 -21.81 6.41 -0.38
N ALA A 120 -21.18 6.28 -1.55
CA ALA A 120 -21.63 5.38 -2.61
C ALA A 120 -21.00 3.98 -2.48
N LEU A 121 -19.73 3.90 -2.06
CA LEU A 121 -18.95 2.67 -1.97
C LEU A 121 -19.66 1.52 -1.22
N PRO A 122 -20.27 1.74 -0.03
CA PRO A 122 -20.94 0.68 0.72
C PRO A 122 -22.14 0.06 -0.01
N ARG A 123 -22.73 0.75 -0.98
CA ARG A 123 -23.83 0.21 -1.81
C ARG A 123 -23.30 -0.53 -3.03
N VAL A 124 -22.23 -0.02 -3.63
CA VAL A 124 -21.67 -0.54 -4.89
C VAL A 124 -20.75 -1.75 -4.65
N LEU A 125 -19.86 -1.68 -3.65
CA LEU A 125 -18.88 -2.73 -3.39
C LEU A 125 -19.49 -4.10 -3.10
N PRO A 126 -20.55 -4.25 -2.28
CA PRO A 126 -21.16 -5.56 -2.06
C PRO A 126 -21.75 -6.15 -3.33
N ALA A 127 -22.39 -5.33 -4.18
CA ALA A 127 -22.95 -5.78 -5.45
C ALA A 127 -21.87 -6.25 -6.44
N ILE A 128 -20.73 -5.55 -6.48
CA ILE A 128 -19.58 -6.01 -7.26
C ILE A 128 -19.04 -7.33 -6.68
N HIS A 129 -18.88 -7.40 -5.36
CA HIS A 129 -18.33 -8.58 -4.69
C HIS A 129 -19.19 -9.83 -4.90
N THR A 130 -20.52 -9.74 -4.82
CA THR A 130 -21.41 -10.89 -5.05
C THR A 130 -21.31 -11.44 -6.47
N VAL A 131 -21.04 -10.59 -7.46
CA VAL A 131 -20.84 -10.99 -8.86
C VAL A 131 -19.43 -11.53 -9.09
N VAL A 132 -18.40 -10.86 -8.58
CA VAL A 132 -16.99 -11.18 -8.88
C VAL A 132 -16.49 -12.35 -8.02
N ALA A 133 -16.82 -12.41 -6.74
CA ALA A 133 -16.24 -13.40 -5.81
C ALA A 133 -16.47 -14.86 -6.25
N PRO A 134 -17.67 -15.27 -6.72
CA PRO A 134 -17.88 -16.62 -7.22
C PRO A 134 -17.04 -16.95 -8.46
N HIS A 135 -16.66 -15.96 -9.27
CA HIS A 135 -15.94 -16.16 -10.53
C HIS A 135 -14.43 -15.95 -10.40
N LEU A 136 -13.95 -15.52 -9.23
CA LEU A 136 -12.56 -15.11 -9.02
C LEU A 136 -11.56 -16.22 -9.38
N HIS A 137 -11.92 -17.48 -9.12
CA HIS A 137 -11.06 -18.63 -9.44
C HIS A 137 -10.88 -18.83 -10.95
N TRP A 138 -11.96 -18.69 -11.75
CA TRP A 138 -11.85 -18.75 -13.21
C TRP A 138 -11.12 -17.55 -13.79
N ILE A 139 -11.36 -16.35 -13.25
CA ILE A 139 -10.66 -15.12 -13.66
C ILE A 139 -9.16 -15.29 -13.43
N LEU A 140 -8.76 -15.75 -12.24
CA LEU A 140 -7.35 -15.94 -11.91
C LEU A 140 -6.72 -17.06 -12.78
N ALA A 141 -7.43 -18.18 -12.97
CA ALA A 141 -6.96 -19.25 -13.85
C ALA A 141 -6.76 -18.77 -15.29
N ALA A 142 -7.67 -17.95 -15.82
CA ALA A 142 -7.55 -17.37 -17.15
C ALA A 142 -6.36 -16.41 -17.27
N ILE A 143 -6.14 -15.55 -16.26
CA ILE A 143 -4.98 -14.64 -16.22
C ILE A 143 -3.68 -15.43 -16.17
N ILE A 144 -3.59 -16.46 -15.33
CA ILE A 144 -2.41 -17.33 -15.23
C ILE A 144 -2.15 -18.05 -16.56
N ALA A 145 -3.19 -18.62 -17.18
CA ALA A 145 -3.07 -19.27 -18.48
C ALA A 145 -2.58 -18.28 -19.55
N PHE A 146 -3.15 -17.08 -19.59
CA PHE A 146 -2.71 -16.02 -20.49
C PHE A 146 -1.25 -15.61 -20.27
N MET A 147 -0.83 -15.39 -19.02
CA MET A 147 0.57 -15.07 -18.69
C MET A 147 1.50 -16.19 -19.13
N LEU A 148 1.17 -17.45 -18.81
CA LEU A 148 1.98 -18.61 -19.19
C LEU A 148 2.09 -18.75 -20.71
N MET A 149 1.00 -18.55 -21.45
CA MET A 149 1.00 -18.56 -22.92
C MET A 149 1.77 -17.39 -23.53
N SER A 150 1.80 -16.24 -22.84
CA SER A 150 2.51 -15.04 -23.31
C SER A 150 4.02 -15.14 -23.04
N GLU A 151 4.43 -15.82 -21.97
CA GLU A 151 5.82 -16.09 -21.60
C GLU A 151 6.36 -17.41 -22.22
N TRP A 152 5.49 -18.28 -22.75
CA TRP A 152 5.88 -19.49 -23.46
C TRP A 152 6.81 -19.14 -24.63
N PRO A 153 7.96 -19.83 -24.79
CA PRO A 153 9.19 -19.21 -25.26
C PRO A 153 9.04 -18.59 -26.64
N ARG A 154 8.91 -17.26 -26.65
CA ARG A 154 9.13 -16.43 -27.85
C ARG A 154 10.63 -16.27 -28.01
N GLY A 155 11.25 -17.35 -28.52
CA GLY A 155 12.67 -17.42 -28.82
C GLY A 155 13.52 -17.66 -27.58
N SER A 156 14.01 -18.89 -27.43
CA SER A 156 15.40 -19.02 -27.01
C SER A 156 16.19 -18.07 -27.91
N ASP A 157 16.87 -17.10 -27.32
CA ASP A 157 17.95 -16.39 -27.98
C ASP A 157 19.07 -17.43 -28.22
N ARG A 158 18.82 -18.37 -29.14
CA ARG A 158 19.86 -19.13 -29.81
C ARG A 158 20.47 -18.09 -30.73
N GLY A 159 21.38 -17.30 -30.17
CA GLY A 159 22.31 -16.51 -30.96
C GLY A 159 22.83 -17.44 -32.04
N ALA A 160 22.62 -17.04 -33.30
CA ALA A 160 23.27 -17.72 -34.40
C ALA A 160 24.78 -17.59 -34.14
N THR A 161 25.43 -18.74 -34.15
CA THR A 161 26.88 -18.96 -34.24
C THR A 161 27.61 -17.90 -35.06
#